data_AF-A0A254QDC9-F1
#
_entry.id   AF-A0A254QDC9-F1
#
_cell.length_a   1.000
_cell.length_b   1.000
_cell.length_c   1.000
_cell.angle_alpha   90.00
_cell.angle_beta   90.00
_cell.angle_gamma   90.00
#
_symmetry.space_group_name_H-M   'P 1'
#
loop_
_entity.id
_entity.type
_entity.pdbx_description
1 polymer ?
#
loop_
_entity_poly.entity_id
_entity_poly.type
_entity_poly.pdbx_seq_one_letter_code
_entity_poly.pdbx_strand_id
1 'polypeptide(L)'
;MKTNLLSHNLAVEFPELADAIHHLKTSDAHFQKLMHDHDKIDSQITKSEEGLEFLTDEVMKELKIKRLHLKESMQKAAEAYKKN
;
A
#
# COMPACT_ATOMS: atom_id res chain seq x y z
N MET A 1 -17.34 -8.82 -9.38
CA MET A 1 -16.39 -8.09 -10.23
C MET A 1 -15.18 -7.81 -9.37
N LYS A 2 -14.02 -8.38 -9.66
CA LYS A 2 -12.79 -8.00 -8.94
C LYS A 2 -12.46 -6.61 -9.47
N THR A 3 -12.71 -5.57 -8.68
CA THR A 3 -12.23 -4.22 -8.95
C THR A 3 -10.72 -4.32 -9.02
N ASN A 4 -10.26 -4.53 -10.24
CA ASN A 4 -8.89 -4.37 -10.66
C ASN A 4 -8.63 -2.86 -10.59
N LEU A 5 -8.44 -2.34 -9.38
CA LEU A 5 -7.67 -1.14 -9.11
C LEU A 5 -6.22 -1.49 -9.46
N LEU A 6 -6.03 -1.66 -10.77
CA LEU A 6 -4.76 -1.74 -11.46
C LEU A 6 -3.87 -0.63 -10.88
N SER A 7 -2.67 -0.99 -10.42
CA SER A 7 -1.54 -0.06 -10.32
C SER A 7 -1.38 0.77 -9.04
N HIS A 8 -1.71 0.25 -7.86
CA HIS A 8 -0.98 0.62 -6.62
C HIS A 8 0.01 -0.46 -6.20
N ASN A 9 0.44 -1.29 -7.15
CA ASN A 9 1.64 -2.06 -6.92
C ASN A 9 2.78 -1.05 -6.96
N LEU A 10 3.42 -0.81 -5.81
CA LEU A 10 4.51 0.15 -5.66
C LEU A 10 5.60 -0.06 -6.72
N ALA A 11 5.78 -1.31 -7.20
CA ALA A 11 6.68 -1.65 -8.29
C ALA A 11 6.27 -1.10 -9.68
N VAL A 12 4.98 -0.85 -9.93
CA VAL A 12 4.47 -0.24 -11.17
C VAL A 12 4.65 1.28 -11.14
N GLU A 13 4.39 1.90 -9.99
CA GLU A 13 4.58 3.34 -9.82
C GLU A 13 6.07 3.74 -9.72
N PHE A 14 6.91 2.84 -9.20
CA PHE A 14 8.35 3.01 -9.06
C PHE A 14 9.10 1.83 -9.70
N PRO A 15 9.16 1.77 -11.05
CA PRO A 15 9.83 0.68 -11.75
C PRO A 15 11.31 0.57 -11.37
N GLU A 16 11.95 1.69 -11.04
CA GLU A 16 13.32 1.73 -10.54
C GLU A 16 13.51 1.10 -9.15
N LEU A 17 12.44 0.97 -8.37
CA LEU A 17 12.42 0.33 -7.06
C LEU A 17 11.87 -1.09 -7.12
N ALA A 18 11.42 -1.57 -8.28
CA ALA A 18 10.71 -2.84 -8.41
C ALA A 18 11.50 -4.04 -7.87
N ASP A 19 12.80 -4.12 -8.18
CA ASP A 19 13.68 -5.19 -7.69
C ASP A 19 13.87 -5.12 -6.17
N ALA A 20 14.06 -3.91 -5.62
CA ALA A 20 14.18 -3.69 -4.18
C ALA A 20 12.88 -4.06 -3.45
N ILE A 21 11.73 -3.66 -3.99
CA ILE A 21 10.41 -4.00 -3.46
C ILE A 21 10.19 -5.51 -3.48
N HIS A 22 10.58 -6.19 -4.57
CA HIS A 22 10.46 -7.64 -4.66
C HIS A 22 11.32 -8.35 -3.61
N HIS A 23 12.57 -7.91 -3.45
CA HIS A 23 13.47 -8.44 -2.42
C HIS A 23 12.89 -8.21 -1.01
N LEU A 24 12.59 -6.96 -0.67
CA LEU A 24 12.05 -6.58 0.65
C LEU A 24 10.74 -7.32 0.98
N LYS A 25 9.88 -7.56 -0.01
CA LYS A 25 8.65 -8.34 0.18
C LYS A 25 8.91 -9.77 0.65
N THR A 26 10.07 -10.35 0.34
CA THR A 26 10.43 -11.72 0.76
C THR A 26 11.37 -11.75 1.96
N SER A 27 12.22 -10.74 2.12
CA SER A 27 13.30 -10.73 3.11
C SER A 27 13.04 -9.86 4.33
N ASP A 28 12.13 -8.89 4.25
CA ASP A 28 11.91 -7.86 5.27
C ASP A 28 10.49 -7.97 5.88
N ALA A 29 10.44 -8.45 7.12
CA ALA A 29 9.18 -8.61 7.86
C ALA A 29 8.47 -7.27 8.14
N HIS A 30 9.22 -6.17 8.26
CA HIS A 30 8.64 -4.84 8.43
C HIS A 30 7.97 -4.39 7.12
N PHE A 31 8.63 -4.56 5.99
CA PHE A 31 8.08 -4.25 4.68
C PHE A 31 6.84 -5.09 4.36
N GLN A 32 6.87 -6.39 4.69
CA GLN A 32 5.71 -7.27 4.58
C GLN A 32 4.51 -6.76 5.38
N LYS A 33 4.74 -6.30 6.62
CA LYS A 33 3.70 -5.72 7.46
C LYS A 33 3.12 -4.44 6.84
N LEU A 34 3.97 -3.54 6.34
CA LEU A 34 3.54 -2.30 5.68
C LEU A 34 2.65 -2.60 4.46
N MET A 35 3.03 -3.56 3.62
CA MET A 35 2.21 -4.00 2.48
C MET A 35 0.88 -4.58 2.94
N HIS A 36 0.88 -5.45 3.95
CA HIS A 36 -0.36 -6.05 4.44
C HIS A 36 -1.31 -5.02 5.04
N ASP A 37 -0.79 -4.07 5.83
CA ASP A 37 -1.57 -2.98 6.39
C ASP A 37 -2.13 -2.07 5.28
N HIS A 38 -1.34 -1.81 4.23
CA HIS A 38 -1.77 -1.04 3.07
C HIS A 38 -2.92 -1.75 2.34
N ASP A 39 -2.76 -3.04 2.01
CA ASP A 39 -3.77 -3.84 1.31
C ASP A 39 -5.07 -3.94 2.11
N LYS A 40 -4.97 -4.01 3.44
CA LYS A 40 -6.13 -4.04 4.34
C LYS A 40 -6.90 -2.71 4.33
N ILE A 41 -6.19 -1.58 4.29
CA ILE A 41 -6.81 -0.26 4.22
C ILE A 41 -7.45 -0.03 2.85
N ASP A 42 -6.74 -0.40 1.79
CA ASP A 42 -7.24 -0.27 0.42
C ASP A 42 -8.51 -1.10 0.23
N SER A 43 -8.53 -2.34 0.74
CA SER A 43 -9.73 -3.18 0.73
C SER A 43 -10.91 -2.56 1.49
N GLN A 44 -10.68 -1.92 2.65
CA GLN A 44 -11.75 -1.23 3.39
C GLN A 44 -12.30 -0.03 2.61
N ILE A 45 -11.42 0.75 2.01
CA ILE A 45 -11.79 1.88 1.14
C ILE A 45 -12.64 1.37 -0.03
N THR A 46 -12.18 0.34 -0.76
CA THR A 46 -12.90 -0.22 -1.89
C THR A 46 -14.25 -0.78 -1.49
N LYS A 47 -14.34 -1.54 -0.39
CA LYS A 47 -15.63 -2.04 0.10
C LYS A 47 -16.58 -0.90 0.46
N SER A 48 -16.06 0.18 1.02
CA SER A 48 -16.89 1.35 1.33
C SER A 48 -17.38 2.07 0.08
N GLU A 49 -16.53 2.19 -0.95
CA GLU A 49 -16.87 2.77 -2.24
C GLU A 49 -17.85 1.88 -3.04
N GLU A 50 -17.77 0.56 -2.88
CA GLU A 50 -18.71 -0.42 -3.44
C GLU A 50 -20.03 -0.50 -2.65
N GLY A 51 -20.16 0.25 -1.55
CA GLY A 51 -21.35 0.23 -0.69
C GLY A 51 -21.51 -1.04 0.13
N LEU A 52 -20.46 -1.85 0.27
CA LEU A 52 -20.43 -3.07 1.08
C LEU A 52 -20.20 -2.78 2.57
N GLU A 53 -19.50 -1.69 2.88
CA GLU A 53 -19.28 -1.20 4.25
C GLU A 53 -19.64 0.29 4.32
N PHE A 54 -20.30 0.72 5.40
CA PHE A 54 -20.57 2.14 5.63
C PHE A 54 -19.50 2.73 6.55
N LEU A 55 -18.50 3.37 5.95
CA LEU A 55 -17.53 4.18 6.68
C LEU A 55 -18.04 5.63 6.77
N THR A 56 -17.80 6.28 7.91
CA THR A 56 -18.06 7.72 8.02
C THR A 56 -17.01 8.50 7.24
N ASP A 57 -17.33 9.74 6.85
CA ASP A 57 -16.39 10.62 6.15
C ASP A 57 -15.08 10.82 6.91
N GLU A 58 -15.15 10.88 8.25
CA GLU A 58 -13.98 10.99 9.12
C GLU A 58 -13.08 9.74 9.05
N VAL A 59 -13.68 8.55 9.16
CA VAL A 59 -12.94 7.29 9.03
C VAL A 59 -12.33 7.16 7.63
N MET A 60 -13.09 7.50 6.58
CA MET A 60 -12.60 7.47 5.21
C MET A 60 -11.41 8.40 5.01
N LYS A 61 -11.45 9.61 5.59
CA LYS A 61 -10.34 10.56 5.57
C LYS A 61 -9.11 10.01 6.30
N GLU A 62 -9.29 9.43 7.48
CA GLU A 62 -8.19 8.81 8.22
C GLU A 62 -7.55 7.66 7.44
N LEU A 63 -8.35 6.78 6.83
CA LEU A 63 -7.87 5.66 6.04
C LEU A 63 -7.05 6.14 4.83
N LYS A 64 -7.50 7.20 4.14
CA LYS A 64 -6.74 7.80 3.03
C LYS A 64 -5.39 8.36 3.50
N ILE A 65 -5.34 9.02 4.65
CA ILE A 65 -4.09 9.53 5.24
C ILE A 65 -3.16 8.37 5.62
N LYS A 66 -3.68 7.33 6.29
CA LYS A 66 -2.92 6.13 6.66
C LYS A 66 -2.36 5.41 5.43
N ARG A 67 -3.17 5.27 4.37
CA ARG A 67 -2.74 4.68 3.09
C ARG A 67 -1.56 5.45 2.48
N LEU A 68 -1.62 6.79 2.48
CA LEU A 68 -0.52 7.62 2.01
C LEU A 68 0.76 7.41 2.84
N HIS A 69 0.66 7.42 4.17
CA HIS A 69 1.83 7.23 5.03
C HIS A 69 2.46 5.84 4.87
N LEU A 70 1.65 4.78 4.77
CA LEU A 70 2.17 3.43 4.53
C LEU A 70 2.94 3.36 3.21
N LYS A 71 2.41 4.01 2.17
CA LYS A 71 3.09 4.12 0.87
C LYS A 71 4.43 4.84 0.99
N GLU A 72 4.47 6.00 1.65
CA GLU A 72 5.72 6.73 1.89
C GLU A 72 6.74 5.90 2.69
N SER A 73 6.31 5.15 3.70
CA SER A 73 7.17 4.26 4.47
C SER A 73 7.76 3.15 3.62
N MET A 74 6.95 2.54 2.74
CA MET A 74 7.44 1.51 1.82
C MET A 74 8.44 2.08 0.80
N GLN A 75 8.19 3.26 0.25
CA GLN A 75 9.13 3.94 -0.65
C GLN A 75 10.48 4.20 0.04
N LYS A 76 10.46 4.77 1.25
CA LYS A 76 11.67 5.04 2.02
C LYS A 76 12.47 3.77 2.31
N ALA A 77 11.80 2.66 2.64
CA ALA A 77 12.45 1.38 2.85
C ALA A 77 13.13 0.86 1.57
N ALA A 78 12.44 0.94 0.42
CA ALA A 78 12.98 0.53 -0.87
C ALA A 78 14.15 1.42 -1.33
N GLU A 79 14.06 2.73 -1.12
CA GLU A 79 15.15 3.67 -1.39
C GLU A 79 16.38 3.43 -0.51
N ALA A 80 16.16 3.15 0.78
CA ALA A 80 17.23 2.83 1.71
C ALA A 80 17.96 1.55 1.30
N TYR A 81 17.23 0.53 0.82
CA TYR A 81 17.82 -0.69 0.29
C TYR A 81 18.67 -0.44 -0.96
N LYS A 82 18.25 0.42 -1.90
CA LYS A 82 19.04 0.75 -3.09
C LYS A 82 20.29 1.60 -2.82
N LYS A 83 20.33 2.33 -1.71
CA LYS A 83 21.48 3.18 -1.32
C LYS A 83 22.58 2.40 -0.61
N ASN A 84 22.27 1.19 -0.13
CA ASN A 84 23.22 0.25 0.44
C ASN A 84 23.80 -0.68 -0.64
#